data_AF-A0A1J5AA86-F1
#
_entry.id   AF-A0A1J5AA86-F1
#
_cell.length_a   1.000
_cell.length_b   1.000
_cell.length_c   1.000
_cell.angle_alpha   90.00
_cell.angle_beta   90.00
_cell.angle_gamma   90.00
#
_symmetry.space_group_name_H-M   'P 1'
#
loop_
_entity.id
_entity.type
_entity.pdbx_description
1 polymer ?
#
loop_
_entity_poly.entity_id
_entity_poly.type
_entity_poly.pdbx_seq_one_letter_code
_entity_poly.pdbx_strand_id
1 'polypeptide(L)' 'MADTCAVVAPMRMLDVRSMATNAGKMACYAPMQSGVRMRFGNLEACWGAAVTGEWQTGRITSDQ' A
#
# COMPACT_ATOMS: atom_id res chain seq x y z
N MET A 1 -8.53 -9.29 -18.00
CA MET A 1 -7.18 -9.34 -17.42
C MET A 1 -7.24 -8.64 -16.07
N ALA A 2 -7.27 -9.42 -15.00
CA ALA A 2 -7.39 -8.91 -13.63
C ALA A 2 -6.03 -8.87 -12.91
N ASP A 3 -4.99 -9.49 -13.50
CA ASP A 3 -3.69 -9.75 -12.89
C ASP A 3 -2.77 -8.53 -12.79
N THR A 4 -3.12 -7.42 -13.44
CA THR A 4 -2.33 -6.17 -13.39
C THR A 4 -2.77 -5.26 -12.26
N CYS A 5 -3.98 -5.44 -11.74
CA CYS A 5 -4.45 -4.62 -10.63
C CYS A 5 -4.09 -5.34 -9.33
N ALA A 6 -3.24 -4.71 -8.52
CA ALA A 6 -2.82 -5.21 -7.20
C ALA A 6 -3.99 -5.47 -6.23
N VAL A 7 -5.18 -4.98 -6.59
CA VAL A 7 -6.49 -5.35 -6.06
C VAL A 7 -6.79 -6.84 -6.28
N VAL A 8 -6.73 -7.35 -7.50
CA VAL A 8 -7.16 -8.72 -7.83
C VAL A 8 -6.00 -9.72 -7.82
N ALA A 9 -4.76 -9.24 -7.73
CA ALA A 9 -3.58 -10.09 -7.63
C ALA A 9 -3.62 -10.96 -6.35
N PRO A 10 -3.16 -12.22 -6.41
CA PRO A 10 -3.15 -13.14 -5.27
C PRO A 10 -2.01 -12.81 -4.29
N MET A 11 -2.05 -11.63 -3.67
CA MET A 11 -1.00 -11.08 -2.81
C MET A 11 -0.57 -12.03 -1.69
N ARG A 12 -1.51 -12.78 -1.12
CA ARG A 12 -1.22 -13.78 -0.07
C ARG A 12 -0.43 -14.98 -0.59
N MET A 13 -0.61 -15.39 -1.85
CA MET A 13 0.21 -16.44 -2.47
C MET A 13 1.64 -15.96 -2.77
N LEU A 14 1.82 -14.65 -2.92
CA LEU A 14 3.12 -14.00 -3.06
C LEU A 14 3.76 -13.65 -1.69
N ASP A 15 3.19 -14.15 -0.58
CA ASP A 15 3.52 -13.81 0.82
C ASP A 15 3.54 -12.30 1.13
N VAL A 16 2.82 -11.50 0.34
CA VAL A 16 2.62 -10.07 0.59
C VAL A 16 1.50 -9.90 1.62
N ARG A 17 1.86 -9.37 2.79
CA ARG A 17 0.94 -9.17 3.94
C ARG A 17 0.52 -7.72 4.16
N SER A 18 1.28 -6.78 3.58
CA SER A 18 1.09 -5.35 3.75
C SER A 18 1.40 -4.63 2.44
N MET A 19 0.62 -3.60 2.10
CA MET A 19 0.83 -2.75 0.93
C MET A 19 0.55 -1.28 1.26
N ALA A 20 1.20 -0.40 0.51
CA ALA A 20 0.97 1.04 0.54
C ALA A 20 0.49 1.52 -0.84
N THR A 21 -0.43 2.47 -0.88
CA THR A 21 -0.90 3.09 -2.12
C THR A 21 -1.31 4.54 -1.92
N ASN A 22 -1.16 5.34 -2.97
CA ASN A 22 -1.76 6.67 -3.08
C ASN A 22 -3.08 6.64 -3.89
N ALA A 23 -3.53 5.46 -4.34
CA ALA A 23 -4.78 5.29 -5.05
C ALA A 23 -5.92 4.92 -4.09
N GLY A 24 -6.85 5.85 -3.84
CA GLY A 24 -7.95 5.64 -2.90
C GLY A 24 -8.85 4.43 -3.23
N LYS A 25 -9.08 4.16 -4.52
CA LYS A 25 -9.83 2.96 -4.97
C LYS A 25 -9.13 1.67 -4.55
N MET A 26 -7.80 1.64 -4.68
CA MET A 26 -7.01 0.48 -4.30
C MET A 26 -7.05 0.30 -2.79
N ALA A 27 -6.94 1.40 -2.02
CA ALA A 27 -7.00 1.38 -0.56
C ALA A 27 -8.31 0.79 0.00
N CYS A 28 -9.43 1.01 -0.68
CA CYS A 28 -10.73 0.47 -0.28
C CYS A 28 -10.95 -0.99 -0.70
N TYR A 29 -10.55 -1.38 -1.92
CA TYR A 29 -10.85 -2.72 -2.44
C TYR A 29 -9.83 -3.79 -2.00
N ALA A 30 -8.54 -3.46 -1.94
CA ALA A 30 -7.47 -4.39 -1.59
C ALA A 30 -7.64 -5.10 -0.23
N PRO A 31 -8.04 -4.43 0.87
CA PRO A 31 -8.27 -5.13 2.14
C PRO A 31 -9.43 -6.11 2.05
N MET A 32 -10.51 -5.72 1.37
CA MET A 32 -11.75 -6.51 1.30
C MET A 32 -11.60 -7.77 0.45
N GLN A 33 -10.80 -7.74 -0.61
CA GLN A 33 -10.72 -8.85 -1.55
C GLN A 33 -9.46 -9.74 -1.37
N SER A 34 -8.37 -9.21 -0.81
CA SER A 34 -7.09 -9.93 -0.72
C SER A 34 -6.64 -10.19 0.72
N GLY A 35 -7.34 -9.64 1.72
CA GLY A 35 -7.01 -9.83 3.14
C GLY A 35 -5.65 -9.25 3.54
N VAL A 36 -5.14 -8.28 2.78
CA VAL A 36 -3.86 -7.60 3.00
C VAL A 36 -4.06 -6.31 3.79
N ARG A 37 -3.08 -5.96 4.64
CA ARG A 37 -3.11 -4.66 5.34
C ARG A 37 -2.77 -3.56 4.34
N MET A 38 -3.62 -2.55 4.29
CA MET A 38 -3.50 -1.43 3.35
C MET A 38 -3.12 -0.16 4.11
N ARG A 39 -2.18 0.60 3.54
CA ARG A 39 -1.79 1.93 4.00
C ARG A 39 -2.04 2.93 2.89
N PHE A 40 -2.81 3.97 3.18
CA PHE A 40 -3.11 5.03 2.23
C PHE A 40 -2.36 6.31 2.62
N GLY A 41 -1.68 6.92 1.66
CA GLY A 41 -0.91 8.15 1.87
C GLY A 41 -0.59 8.87 0.57
N ASN A 42 0.19 9.94 0.66
CA ASN A 42 0.72 10.64 -0.51
C ASN A 42 1.85 9.83 -1.19
N LEU A 43 2.34 10.34 -2.32
CA LEU A 43 3.40 9.69 -3.08
C LEU A 43 4.68 9.58 -2.26
N GLU A 44 5.02 10.61 -1.50
CA GLU A 44 6.22 10.69 -0.66
C GLU A 44 6.21 9.63 0.43
N ALA A 45 5.07 9.41 1.09
CA ALA A 45 4.91 8.36 2.09
C ALA A 45 5.00 6.95 1.47
N CYS A 46 4.39 6.75 0.30
CA CYS A 46 4.49 5.48 -0.42
C CYS A 46 5.93 5.20 -0.87
N TRP A 47 6.62 6.22 -1.36
CA TRP A 47 8.01 6.15 -1.77
C TRP A 47 8.92 5.86 -0.59
N GLY A 48 8.76 6.59 0.52
CA GLY A 48 9.50 6.35 1.75
C GLY A 48 9.35 4.91 2.22
N ALA A 49 8.11 4.41 2.30
CA ALA A 49 7.83 3.03 2.67
C ALA A 49 8.39 1.99 1.68
N ALA A 50 8.47 2.31 0.39
CA ALA A 50 9.06 1.43 -0.62
C ALA A 50 10.59 1.31 -0.46
N VAL A 51 11.26 2.41 -0.08
CA VAL A 51 12.71 2.43 0.12
C VAL A 51 13.11 1.84 1.49
N THR A 52 12.37 2.18 2.55
CA THR A 52 12.72 1.76 3.91
C THR A 52 12.11 0.42 4.31
N GLY A 53 11.05 -0.03 3.61
CA GLY A 53 10.24 -1.18 4.02
C GLY A 53 9.32 -0.89 5.22
N GLU A 54 9.32 0.34 5.74
CA GLU A 54 8.59 0.72 6.96
C GLU A 54 7.56 1.82 6.68
N TRP A 55 6.35 1.64 7.20
CA TRP A 55 5.33 2.68 7.16
C TRP A 55 5.51 3.64 8.34
N GLN A 56 6.00 4.85 8.08
CA GLN A 56 6.19 5.86 9.13
C GLN A 56 4.86 6.46 9.55
N THR A 57 4.22 5.85 10.57
CA THR A 57 3.10 6.44 11.28
C THR A 57 3.59 7.58 12.18
N GLY A 58 3.71 8.80 11.66
CA GLY A 58 3.79 9.99 12.51
C GLY A 58 5.03 10.89 12.42
N ARG A 59 5.75 10.96 11.29
CA ARG A 59 6.65 12.09 11.03
C ARG A 59 6.43 12.62 9.61
N ILE A 60 5.36 13.39 9.44
CA ILE A 60 5.49 14.57 8.59
C ILE A 60 6.33 15.53 9.43
N THR A 61 7.65 15.39 9.40
CA THR A 61 8.48 16.53 9.77
C THR A 61 8.23 17.56 8.69
N SER A 62 7.45 18.58 9.05
CA SER A 62 7.53 19.89 8.46
C SER A 62 9.01 20.30 8.41
N ASP A 63 9.70 20.01 7.31
CA ASP A 63 10.95 20.68 6.94
C ASP A 63 11.15 20.59 5.42
N GLN A 64 10.31 21.36 4.72
CA GLN A 64 10.65 22.34 3.67
C GLN A 64 9.44 22.62 2.77
#